data_AF-A0A7Y7XEK4-F1
#
_entry.id   AF-A0A7Y7XEK4-F1
#
_cell.length_a   1.000
_cell.length_b   1.000
_cell.length_c   1.000
_cell.angle_alpha   90.00
_cell.angle_beta   90.00
_cell.angle_gamma   90.00
#
_symmetry.space_group_name_H-M   'P 1'
#
loop_
_entity.id
_entity.type
_entity.pdbx_description
1 polymer ?
#
loop_
_entity_poly.entity_id
_entity_poly.type
_entity_poly.pdbx_seq_one_letter_code
_entity_poly.pdbx_strand_id
1 'polypeptide(L)' 'MIDSIVGKRIEIVISDTYGPFLSICNCSDVARLEELIGRKYYIPFWTEKKGRVDGVDVIEYYFGRAADPRKLQEILDGVD' A
#
# COMPACT_ATOMS: atom_id res chain seq x y z
N MET A 1 5.15 2.10 -8.44
CA MET A 1 5.75 2.47 -7.13
C MET A 1 6.61 1.34 -6.58
N ILE A 2 7.82 1.67 -6.12
CA ILE A 2 8.80 0.75 -5.52
C ILE A 2 8.94 1.12 -4.03
N ASP A 3 8.98 0.12 -3.15
CA ASP A 3 9.40 0.28 -1.76
C ASP A 3 10.93 0.43 -1.73
N SER A 4 11.41 1.61 -1.32
CA SER A 4 12.82 1.96 -1.34
C SER A 4 13.67 1.19 -0.32
N ILE A 5 13.06 0.58 0.70
CA ILE A 5 13.78 -0.20 1.72
C ILE A 5 14.11 -1.59 1.18
N VAL A 6 13.11 -2.28 0.62
CA VAL A 6 13.30 -3.64 0.09
C VAL A 6 13.67 -3.66 -1.39
N GLY A 7 13.60 -2.53 -2.08
CA GLY A 7 13.87 -2.41 -3.52
C GLY A 7 12.87 -3.19 -4.39
N LYS A 8 11.66 -3.44 -3.88
CA LYS A 8 10.63 -4.26 -4.54
C LYS A 8 9.43 -3.42 -4.92
N ARG A 9 8.78 -3.82 -6.01
CA ARG A 9 7.49 -3.26 -6.42
C ARG A 9 6.46 -3.50 -5.31
N ILE A 10 5.67 -2.47 -5.01
CA ILE A 10 4.52 -2.61 -4.12
C ILE A 10 3.39 -3.26 -4.92
N GLU A 11 2.89 -4.38 -4.39
CA GLU A 11 1.84 -5.17 -5.04
C GLU A 11 0.56 -5.16 -4.22
N ILE A 12 -0.57 -5.04 -4.92
CA ILE A 12 -1.88 -5.31 -4.34
C ILE A 12 -2.07 -6.82 -4.24
N VAL A 13 -2.21 -7.30 -3.02
CA VAL A 13 -2.51 -8.69 -2.70
C VAL A 13 -3.98 -8.79 -2.29
N ILE A 14 -4.62 -9.92 -2.59
CA ILE A 14 -6.00 -10.17 -2.20
C ILE A 14 -6.00 -11.09 -0.97
N SER A 15 -6.47 -10.57 0.16
CA SER A 15 -6.77 -11.35 1.36
C SER A 15 -8.17 -11.94 1.26
N ASP A 16 -8.33 -13.23 1.57
CA ASP A 16 -9.64 -13.87 1.65
C ASP A 16 -10.54 -13.27 2.73
N THR A 17 -9.95 -12.65 3.76
CA THR A 17 -10.68 -12.03 4.88
C THR A 17 -11.00 -10.56 4.60
N TYR A 18 -9.98 -9.79 4.18
CA TYR A 18 -10.06 -8.33 4.12
C TYR A 18 -10.22 -7.76 2.70
N GLY A 19 -10.04 -8.58 1.67
CA GLY A 19 -9.99 -8.12 0.28
C GLY A 19 -8.63 -7.55 -0.10
N PRO A 20 -8.57 -6.62 -1.07
CA PRO A 20 -7.33 -5.99 -1.52
C PRO A 20 -6.59 -5.27 -0.39
N PHE A 21 -5.30 -5.52 -0.30
CA PHE A 21 -4.39 -4.84 0.62
C PHE A 21 -2.97 -4.74 0.01
N LEU A 22 -2.13 -3.89 0.60
CA LEU A 22 -0.70 -3.86 0.29
C LEU A 22 0.11 -3.77 1.58
N SER A 23 1.40 -4.04 1.47
CA SER A 23 2.38 -3.84 2.55
C SER A 23 3.50 -2.92 2.05
N ILE A 24 3.93 -2.01 2.91
CA ILE A 24 5.06 -1.10 2.63
C ILE A 24 5.87 -0.88 3.91
N CYS A 25 7.19 -0.76 3.79
CA CYS A 25 8.04 -0.33 4.89
C CYS A 25 7.79 1.15 5.20
N ASN A 26 7.65 1.48 6.48
CA ASN A 26 7.39 2.82 7.01
C ASN A 26 8.59 3.75 6.83
N CYS A 27 8.74 4.24 5.60
CA CYS A 27 9.79 5.15 5.15
C CYS A 27 9.18 6.35 4.43
N SER A 28 10.00 7.16 3.78
CA SER A 28 9.56 8.33 3.01
C SER A 28 8.50 8.01 1.95
N ASP A 29 8.45 6.77 1.47
CA ASP A 29 7.46 6.30 0.50
C ASP A 29 6.04 6.23 1.06
N VAL A 30 5.87 6.10 2.39
CA VAL A 30 4.53 6.08 3.01
C VAL A 30 3.82 7.41 2.83
N ALA A 31 4.51 8.53 3.03
CA ALA A 31 3.91 9.85 2.84
C ALA A 31 3.46 10.03 1.38
N ARG A 32 4.26 9.56 0.42
CA ARG A 32 3.93 9.57 -1.02
C ARG A 32 2.72 8.69 -1.33
N LEU A 33 2.67 7.49 -0.75
CA LEU A 33 1.53 6.59 -0.88
C LEU A 33 0.26 7.23 -0.34
N GLU A 34 0.28 7.77 0.88
CA GLU A 34 -0.89 8.37 1.54
C GLU A 34 -1.38 9.64 0.83
N GLU A 35 -0.48 10.45 0.29
CA GLU A 35 -0.85 11.56 -0.58
C GLU A 35 -1.58 11.06 -1.84
N LEU A 36 -1.04 10.01 -2.48
CA LEU A 36 -1.65 9.42 -3.67
C LEU A 36 -3.04 8.86 -3.36
N ILE A 37 -3.15 7.91 -2.45
CA ILE A 37 -4.41 7.19 -2.21
C ILE A 37 -5.41 8.05 -1.44
N GLY A 38 -4.97 8.82 -0.44
CA GLY A 38 -5.84 9.57 0.46
C GLY A 38 -6.23 10.94 -0.06
N ARG A 39 -5.33 11.66 -0.75
CA ARG A 39 -5.58 13.03 -1.22
C ARG A 39 -5.90 13.12 -2.70
N LYS A 40 -5.18 12.39 -3.55
CA LYS A 40 -5.39 12.48 -5.01
C LYS A 40 -6.59 11.64 -5.45
N TYR A 41 -6.69 10.41 -4.96
CA TYR A 41 -7.75 9.48 -5.39
C TYR A 41 -8.89 9.29 -4.36
N TYR A 42 -8.75 9.84 -3.15
CA TYR A 42 -9.74 9.74 -2.07
C TYR A 42 -10.21 8.29 -1.79
N ILE A 43 -9.28 7.34 -1.90
CA ILE A 43 -9.51 5.93 -1.67
C ILE A 43 -9.57 5.68 -0.16
N PRO A 44 -10.66 5.12 0.38
CA PRO A 44 -10.71 4.73 1.78
C PRO A 44 -9.76 3.57 2.07
N PHE A 45 -9.04 3.65 3.18
CA PHE A 45 -8.17 2.58 3.64
C PHE A 45 -8.14 2.50 5.17
N TRP A 46 -7.83 1.33 5.69
CA TRP A 46 -7.47 1.10 7.09
C TRP A 46 -6.02 0.63 7.17
N THR A 47 -5.28 1.04 8.21
CA THR A 47 -3.87 0.68 8.37
C THR A 47 -3.62 -0.16 9.61
N GLU A 48 -2.67 -1.08 9.49
CA GLU A 48 -2.17 -1.88 10.61
C GLU A 48 -0.64 -1.99 10.55
N LYS A 49 0.03 -1.91 11.70
CA LYS A 49 1.47 -2.12 11.80
C LYS A 49 1.73 -3.60 12.06
N LYS A 50 2.40 -4.29 11.12
CA LYS A 50 2.49 -5.75 11.14
C LYS A 50 3.84 -6.34 11.55
N GLY A 51 4.85 -5.51 11.75
CA GLY A 51 6.17 -5.96 12.18
C GLY A 51 7.28 -4.98 11.80
N ARG A 52 8.51 -5.52 11.69
CA ARG A 52 9.69 -4.77 11.24
C ARG A 52 10.53 -5.55 10.23
N VAL A 53 11.06 -4.85 9.25
CA VAL A 53 12.07 -5.33 8.29
C VAL A 53 13.25 -4.37 8.35
N ASP A 54 14.46 -4.87 8.58
CA ASP A 54 15.69 -4.08 8.72
C ASP A 54 15.58 -2.91 9.73
N GLY A 55 14.81 -3.14 10.80
CA GLY A 55 14.57 -2.14 11.86
C GLY A 55 13.48 -1.10 11.53
N VAL A 56 12.93 -1.11 10.32
CA VAL A 56 11.84 -0.24 9.87
C VAL A 56 10.49 -0.94 10.06
N ASP A 57 9.47 -0.21 10.52
CA ASP A 57 8.14 -0.78 10.69
C ASP A 57 7.51 -1.15 9.34
N VAL A 58 6.75 -2.24 9.26
CA VAL A 58 5.94 -2.56 8.07
C VAL A 58 4.49 -2.17 8.35
N ILE A 59 3.90 -1.41 7.44
CA ILE A 59 2.50 -0.98 7.49
C ILE A 59 1.74 -1.70 6.38
N GLU A 60 0.61 -2.28 6.75
CA GLU A 60 -0.38 -2.83 5.83
C GLU A 60 -1.51 -1.83 5.62
N TYR A 61 -1.95 -1.68 4.38
CA TYR A 61 -3.06 -0.83 3.97
C TYR A 61 -4.16 -1.70 3.37
N TYR A 62 -5.34 -1.67 3.98
CA TYR A 62 -6.50 -2.48 3.62
C TYR A 62 -7.58 -1.62 2.96
N PHE A 63 -8.01 -1.99 1.74
CA PHE A 63 -8.95 -1.20 0.93
C PHE A 63 -10.39 -1.75 0.96
N GLY A 64 -10.58 -2.92 1.57
CA GLY A 64 -11.89 -3.58 1.68
C GLY A 64 -12.30 -4.30 0.40
N ARG A 65 -13.14 -5.34 0.55
CA ARG A 65 -13.51 -6.28 -0.53
C ARG A 65 -14.16 -5.65 -1.77
N ALA A 66 -14.78 -4.48 -1.65
CA ALA A 66 -15.43 -3.81 -2.76
C ALA A 66 -14.44 -3.06 -3.67
N ALA A 67 -13.20 -2.84 -3.21
CA ALA A 67 -12.18 -2.18 -4.01
C ALA A 67 -11.74 -3.05 -5.18
N ASP A 68 -11.48 -2.43 -6.33
CA ASP A 68 -10.97 -3.11 -7.52
C ASP A 68 -9.44 -3.24 -7.42
N PRO A 69 -8.88 -4.45 -7.20
CA PRO A 69 -7.45 -4.62 -7.02
C PRO A 69 -6.64 -4.25 -8.27
N ARG A 70 -7.21 -4.36 -9.47
CA ARG A 70 -6.52 -4.01 -10.72
C ARG A 70 -6.36 -2.51 -10.83
N LYS A 71 -7.42 -1.75 -10.59
CA LYS A 71 -7.36 -0.28 -10.59
C LYS A 71 -6.43 0.25 -9.51
N LEU A 72 -6.45 -0.36 -8.32
CA LEU A 72 -5.50 -0.02 -7.27
C LEU A 72 -4.05 -0.23 -7.74
N GLN A 73 -3.76 -1.36 -8.38
CA GLN A 73 -2.42 -1.61 -8.90
C GLN A 73 -2.03 -0.64 -10.02
N GLU A 74 -2.94 -0.32 -10.95
CA GLU A 74 -2.70 0.68 -12.01
C GLU A 74 -2.35 2.06 -11.43
N ILE A 75 -3.02 2.47 -10.36
CA ILE A 75 -2.72 3.74 -9.66
C ILE A 75 -1.32 3.71 -9.07
N LEU A 76 -0.91 2.60 -8.44
CA LEU A 76 0.43 2.46 -7.88
C LEU A 76 1.51 2.40 -8.96
N ASP A 77 1.24 1.72 -10.07
CA ASP A 77 2.17 1.57 -11.18
C ASP A 77 2.33 2.88 -11.98
N GLY A 78 1.32 3.75 -11.99
CA GLY A 78 1.37 5.07 -12.61
C GLY A 78 2.20 6.11 -11.83
N VAL A 79 2.86 5.70 -10.75
CA VAL A 79 3.75 6.54 -9.94
C VAL A 79 5.18 6.04 -10.11
N ASP A 80 5.96 6.81 -10.88
CA ASP A 80 7.43 6.74 -11.03
C ASP A 80 8.14 7.26 -9.78
#